data_AF-A0A651GNV8-F1
#
_entry.id   AF-A0A651GNV8-F1
#
_cell.length_a   1.000
_cell.length_b   1.000
_cell.length_c   1.000
_cell.angle_alpha   90.00
_cell.angle_beta   90.00
_cell.angle_gamma   90.00
#
_symmetry.space_group_name_H-M   'P 1'
#
loop_
_entity.id
_entity.type
_entity.pdbx_description
1 polymer ?
#
loop_
_entity_poly.entity_id
_entity_poly.type
_entity_poly.pdbx_seq_one_letter_code
_entity_poly.pdbx_strand_id
1 'polypeptide(L)'
;MARAGSGGCRAAPRARRVTRGDRPLGVHHLMLVHADLAAVRARELDASLAALGVTDSVRFGYPDSGHVPGFDGVSELDPGQHGLAPDCFYRVPFERPLERLVALIRATRPEVLVTYPPDGDCPHPDHTRTHLLTVAAYEAAADPERFPDAGAPWAVAKL
;
A
#
# COMPACT_ATOMS: atom_id res chain seq x y z
N MET A 1 51.72 23.69 -16.17
CA MET A 1 51.40 22.25 -16.35
C MET A 1 50.86 21.70 -15.04
N ALA A 2 49.56 21.45 -14.96
CA ALA A 2 48.96 20.53 -13.99
C ALA A 2 47.56 20.16 -14.53
N ARG A 3 47.40 18.89 -14.94
CA ARG A 3 46.09 18.30 -15.28
C ARG A 3 45.47 17.77 -13.99
N ALA A 4 44.25 18.16 -13.69
CA ALA A 4 43.39 17.45 -12.74
C ALA A 4 42.21 16.88 -13.51
N GLY A 5 42.21 15.56 -13.69
CA GLY A 5 41.07 14.83 -14.22
C GLY A 5 40.04 14.63 -13.12
N SER A 6 38.84 15.18 -13.30
CA SER A 6 37.68 14.87 -12.47
C SER A 6 36.90 13.71 -13.11
N GLY A 7 37.32 12.49 -12.78
CA GLY A 7 36.51 11.29 -12.98
C GLY A 7 35.28 11.35 -12.09
N GLY A 8 34.22 12.02 -12.54
CA GLY A 8 32.94 12.06 -11.87
C GLY A 8 32.30 10.68 -11.87
N CYS A 9 32.31 10.00 -10.73
CA CYS A 9 31.50 8.81 -10.51
C CYS A 9 30.03 9.23 -10.50
N ARG A 10 29.34 9.13 -11.64
CA ARG A 10 27.87 9.28 -11.68
C ARG A 10 27.28 8.04 -11.02
N ALA A 11 26.82 8.17 -9.78
CA ALA A 11 25.91 7.19 -9.20
C ALA A 11 24.64 7.19 -10.04
N ALA A 12 24.40 6.13 -10.80
CA ALA A 12 23.12 5.91 -11.45
C ALA A 12 22.04 5.79 -10.36
N PRO A 13 20.88 6.45 -10.49
CA PRO A 13 19.79 6.27 -9.55
C PRO A 13 19.32 4.82 -9.67
N ARG A 14 19.69 3.98 -8.70
CA ARG A 14 19.07 2.66 -8.57
C ARG A 14 17.66 2.90 -8.06
N ALA A 15 16.70 2.98 -8.99
CA ALA A 15 15.29 2.91 -8.65
C ALA A 15 15.06 1.55 -7.95
N ARG A 16 15.07 1.57 -6.62
CA ARG A 16 14.66 0.41 -5.83
C ARG A 16 13.14 0.37 -5.96
N ARG A 17 12.65 -0.50 -6.83
CA ARG A 17 11.22 -0.78 -6.91
C ARG A 17 10.81 -1.44 -5.59
N VAL A 18 10.19 -0.66 -4.70
CA VAL A 18 9.60 -1.18 -3.46
C VAL A 18 8.29 -1.84 -3.87
N THR A 19 8.18 -3.16 -3.65
CA THR A 19 6.96 -3.93 -3.85
C THR A 19 6.92 -5.04 -2.81
N ARG A 20 5.74 -5.52 -2.41
CA ARG A 20 5.52 -6.76 -1.63
C ARG A 20 6.25 -7.98 -2.21
N GLY A 21 6.67 -7.93 -3.47
CA GLY A 21 7.41 -9.01 -4.11
C GLY A 21 6.51 -10.02 -4.81
N ASP A 22 5.23 -9.69 -5.00
CA ASP A 22 4.26 -10.53 -5.73
C ASP A 22 4.64 -10.69 -7.22
N ARG A 23 5.57 -9.87 -7.73
CA ARG A 23 6.05 -9.93 -9.12
C ARG A 23 7.57 -9.81 -9.19
N PRO A 24 8.23 -10.51 -10.15
CA PRO A 24 9.68 -10.49 -10.29
C PRO A 24 10.20 -9.09 -10.62
N LEU A 25 11.34 -8.72 -10.02
CA LEU A 25 11.92 -7.39 -10.13
C LEU A 25 12.65 -7.10 -11.45
N GLY A 26 12.65 -8.01 -12.44
CA GLY A 26 13.33 -7.82 -13.73
C GLY A 26 14.84 -7.59 -13.65
N VAL A 27 15.47 -7.84 -12.48
CA VAL A 27 16.90 -7.63 -12.26
C VAL A 27 17.70 -8.91 -12.53
N HIS A 28 18.35 -8.95 -13.69
CA HIS A 28 19.11 -10.10 -14.21
C HIS A 28 20.41 -10.46 -13.45
N HIS A 29 20.73 -9.90 -12.27
CA HIS A 29 22.10 -9.99 -11.75
C HIS A 29 22.33 -10.50 -10.31
N LEU A 30 21.31 -11.04 -9.62
CA LEU A 30 21.50 -11.70 -8.32
C LEU A 30 20.73 -13.03 -8.27
N MET A 31 21.38 -14.10 -8.72
CA MET A 31 20.90 -15.49 -8.77
C MET A 31 20.68 -16.16 -7.38
N LEU A 32 20.55 -15.38 -6.30
CA LEU A 32 20.33 -15.91 -4.93
C LEU A 32 19.12 -15.33 -4.20
N VAL A 33 18.30 -14.47 -4.82
CA VAL A 33 17.13 -13.83 -4.16
C VAL A 33 15.82 -14.07 -4.93
N HIS A 34 15.63 -15.28 -5.47
CA HIS A 34 14.41 -15.68 -6.20
C HIS A 34 13.45 -16.55 -5.36
N ALA A 35 13.64 -16.60 -4.03
CA ALA A 35 12.56 -17.05 -3.16
C ALA A 35 11.32 -16.17 -3.41
N ASP A 36 10.12 -16.74 -3.29
CA ASP A 36 8.86 -15.98 -3.31
C ASP A 36 8.94 -14.87 -2.26
N LEU A 37 9.28 -13.65 -2.71
CA LEU A 37 9.57 -12.52 -1.85
C LEU A 37 8.30 -12.09 -1.11
N ALA A 38 7.12 -12.25 -1.71
CA ALA A 38 5.85 -12.03 -1.04
C ALA A 38 5.64 -13.02 0.10
N ALA A 39 5.97 -14.30 -0.09
CA ALA A 39 5.91 -15.29 0.99
C ALA A 39 6.95 -15.03 2.10
N VAL A 40 8.17 -14.60 1.75
CA VAL A 40 9.17 -14.18 2.75
C VAL A 40 8.66 -12.99 3.55
N ARG A 41 8.23 -11.91 2.89
CA ARG A 41 7.71 -10.70 3.55
C ARG A 41 6.44 -10.95 4.34
N ALA A 42 5.61 -11.89 3.93
CA ALA A 42 4.44 -12.32 4.72
C ALA A 42 4.87 -12.94 6.06
N ARG A 43 5.90 -13.79 6.05
CA ARG A 43 6.45 -14.37 7.29
C ARG A 43 7.15 -13.32 8.17
N GLU A 44 7.87 -12.39 7.57
CA GLU A 44 8.49 -11.26 8.28
C GLU A 44 7.43 -10.37 8.96
N LEU A 45 6.33 -10.08 8.26
CA LEU A 45 5.20 -9.34 8.83
C LEU A 45 4.57 -10.13 9.99
N ASP A 46 4.32 -11.43 9.82
CA ASP A 46 3.74 -12.28 10.89
C ASP A 46 4.63 -12.29 12.15
N ALA A 47 5.94 -12.43 11.97
CA ALA A 47 6.90 -12.36 13.08
C ALA A 47 6.91 -10.98 13.75
N SER A 48 6.79 -9.90 12.97
CA SER A 48 6.78 -8.53 13.49
C SER A 48 5.51 -8.24 14.29
N LEU A 49 4.35 -8.66 13.80
CA LEU A 49 3.07 -8.53 14.51
C LEU A 49 3.10 -9.29 15.84
N ALA A 50 3.63 -10.52 15.83
CA ALA A 50 3.82 -11.30 17.05
C ALA A 50 4.76 -10.61 18.05
N ALA A 51 5.88 -10.05 17.59
CA ALA A 51 6.82 -9.32 18.44
C ALA A 51 6.20 -8.04 19.05
N LEU A 52 5.26 -7.40 18.35
CA LEU A 52 4.52 -6.23 18.82
C LEU A 52 3.30 -6.60 19.70
N GLY A 53 3.00 -7.89 19.87
CA GLY A 53 1.85 -8.37 20.64
C GLY A 53 0.50 -8.14 19.95
N VAL A 54 0.48 -7.96 18.62
CA VAL A 54 -0.76 -7.84 17.85
C VAL A 54 -1.44 -9.22 17.76
N THR A 55 -2.65 -9.33 18.29
CA THR A 55 -3.42 -10.59 18.32
C THR A 55 -4.24 -10.83 17.07
N ASP A 56 -4.70 -9.74 16.43
CA ASP A 56 -5.62 -9.78 15.31
C ASP A 56 -5.07 -8.97 14.14
N SER A 57 -5.00 -9.59 12.97
CA SER A 57 -4.61 -8.91 11.74
C SER A 57 -5.40 -9.44 10.56
N VAL A 58 -5.79 -8.55 9.65
CA VAL A 58 -6.57 -8.88 8.46
C VAL A 58 -5.78 -8.48 7.22
N ARG A 59 -5.46 -9.45 6.37
CA ARG A 59 -4.80 -9.22 5.08
C ARG A 59 -5.85 -9.06 3.98
N PHE A 60 -5.85 -7.92 3.30
CA PHE A 60 -6.83 -7.68 2.23
C PHE A 60 -6.52 -8.47 0.95
N GLY A 61 -5.27 -8.96 0.79
CA GLY A 61 -4.91 -9.93 -0.24
C GLY A 61 -4.69 -9.34 -1.63
N TYR A 62 -4.69 -8.00 -1.77
CA TYR A 62 -4.40 -7.34 -3.04
C TYR A 62 -2.87 -7.32 -3.30
N PRO A 63 -2.43 -7.58 -4.54
CA PRO A 63 -1.04 -7.40 -4.93
C PRO A 63 -0.60 -5.94 -4.84
N ASP A 64 0.66 -5.74 -4.49
CA ASP A 64 1.27 -4.41 -4.46
C ASP A 64 1.29 -3.77 -5.87
N SER A 65 0.97 -2.48 -5.94
CA SER A 65 0.94 -1.70 -7.19
C SER A 65 2.35 -1.37 -7.70
N GLY A 66 3.30 -1.34 -6.79
CA GLY A 66 4.69 -1.03 -6.98
C GLY A 66 4.96 0.45 -7.14
N HIS A 67 6.24 0.79 -6.99
CA HIS A 67 6.71 2.15 -7.19
C HIS A 67 6.49 2.64 -8.63
N VAL A 68 5.85 3.81 -8.75
CA VAL A 68 5.69 4.54 -10.00
C VAL A 68 6.66 5.74 -10.00
N PRO A 69 7.67 5.77 -10.90
CA PRO A 69 8.62 6.86 -10.97
C PRO A 69 7.93 8.20 -11.25
N GLY A 70 8.29 9.23 -10.49
CA GLY A 70 7.74 10.59 -10.68
C GLY A 70 6.32 10.79 -10.16
N PHE A 71 5.73 9.78 -9.49
CA PHE A 71 4.48 9.97 -8.77
C PHE A 71 4.69 10.93 -7.60
N ASP A 72 3.82 11.92 -7.45
CA ASP A 72 3.88 12.97 -6.43
C ASP A 72 3.09 12.62 -5.16
N GLY A 73 2.41 11.47 -5.14
CA GLY A 73 1.59 11.04 -4.01
C GLY A 73 0.17 11.60 -3.98
N VAL A 74 -0.18 12.54 -4.87
CA VAL A 74 -1.48 13.23 -4.83
C VAL A 74 -2.22 13.21 -6.18
N SER A 75 -1.49 13.16 -7.29
CA SER A 75 -2.07 13.12 -8.63
C SER A 75 -2.80 11.80 -8.88
N GLU A 76 -3.88 11.83 -9.64
CA GLU A 76 -4.46 10.58 -10.13
C GLU A 76 -3.52 9.93 -11.13
N LEU A 77 -3.28 8.62 -10.99
CA LEU A 77 -2.47 7.85 -11.93
C LEU A 77 -3.37 7.29 -13.02
N ASP A 78 -2.99 7.48 -14.28
CA ASP A 78 -3.55 6.72 -15.40
C ASP A 78 -2.97 5.29 -15.38
N PRO A 79 -3.76 4.26 -15.06
CA PRO A 79 -3.24 2.90 -14.95
C PRO A 79 -2.70 2.35 -16.27
N GLY A 80 -3.15 2.87 -17.42
CA GLY A 80 -2.67 2.50 -18.74
C GLY A 80 -1.28 3.05 -19.08
N GLN A 81 -0.88 4.17 -18.47
CA GLN A 81 0.39 4.84 -18.76
C GLN A 81 1.53 4.44 -17.83
N HIS A 82 1.21 4.03 -16.60
CA HIS A 82 2.21 3.79 -15.55
C HIS A 82 2.62 2.31 -15.38
N GLY A 83 2.17 1.42 -16.27
CA GLY A 83 2.55 0.00 -16.23
C GLY A 83 2.06 -0.73 -14.97
N LEU A 84 0.96 -0.24 -14.37
CA LEU A 84 0.33 -0.85 -13.21
C LEU A 84 -0.33 -2.17 -13.62
N ALA A 85 -0.01 -3.24 -12.91
CA ALA A 85 -0.55 -4.55 -13.23
C ALA A 85 -2.07 -4.62 -12.97
N PRO A 86 -2.84 -5.32 -13.82
CA PRO A 86 -4.30 -5.22 -13.83
C PRO A 86 -5.02 -5.50 -12.53
N ASP A 87 -4.46 -6.37 -11.69
CA ASP A 87 -5.03 -6.86 -10.44
C ASP A 87 -4.42 -6.22 -9.19
N CYS A 88 -3.50 -5.26 -9.34
CA CYS A 88 -2.88 -4.60 -8.20
C CYS A 88 -3.88 -3.74 -7.40
N PHE A 89 -3.57 -3.48 -6.13
CA PHE A 89 -4.44 -2.76 -5.23
C PHE A 89 -4.95 -1.43 -5.81
N TYR A 90 -4.09 -0.67 -6.50
CA TYR A 90 -4.46 0.59 -7.16
C TYR A 90 -5.55 0.45 -8.23
N ARG A 91 -5.62 -0.69 -8.91
CA ARG A 91 -6.55 -0.92 -10.03
C ARG A 91 -7.82 -1.67 -9.63
N VAL A 92 -7.86 -2.30 -8.47
CA VAL A 92 -9.09 -2.96 -7.96
C VAL A 92 -10.19 -1.92 -7.80
N PRO A 93 -11.44 -2.17 -8.26
CA PRO A 93 -12.56 -1.23 -8.08
C PRO A 93 -12.68 -0.78 -6.62
N PHE A 94 -12.78 0.53 -6.40
CA PHE A 94 -12.61 1.15 -5.07
C PHE A 94 -13.63 0.68 -4.04
N GLU A 95 -14.86 0.40 -4.48
CA GLU A 95 -15.97 -0.08 -3.65
C GLU A 95 -15.67 -1.44 -3.01
N ARG A 96 -14.89 -2.30 -3.68
CA ARG A 96 -14.60 -3.66 -3.21
C ARG A 96 -13.76 -3.71 -1.92
N PRO A 97 -12.61 -3.03 -1.81
CA PRO A 97 -11.92 -2.90 -0.54
C PRO A 97 -12.68 -2.00 0.45
N LEU A 98 -13.49 -1.04 -0.03
CA LEU A 98 -14.22 -0.12 0.84
C LEU A 98 -15.28 -0.86 1.67
N GLU A 99 -16.11 -1.67 1.02
CA GLU A 99 -17.11 -2.52 1.69
C GLU A 99 -16.46 -3.42 2.75
N ARG A 100 -15.33 -4.05 2.39
CA ARG A 100 -14.58 -4.91 3.31
C ARG A 100 -14.03 -4.16 4.52
N LEU A 101 -13.54 -2.94 4.34
CA LEU A 101 -13.02 -2.13 5.43
C LEU A 101 -14.15 -1.61 6.33
N VAL A 102 -15.30 -1.23 5.75
CA VAL A 102 -16.52 -0.86 6.51
C VAL A 102 -16.99 -2.03 7.37
N ALA A 103 -17.09 -3.24 6.81
CA ALA A 103 -17.47 -4.43 7.56
C ALA A 103 -16.49 -4.71 8.71
N LEU A 104 -15.19 -4.53 8.48
CA LEU A 104 -14.17 -4.71 9.53
C LEU A 104 -14.30 -3.66 10.64
N ILE A 105 -14.49 -2.38 10.30
CA ILE A 105 -14.71 -1.30 11.27
C ILE A 105 -15.97 -1.58 12.11
N ARG A 106 -17.08 -1.98 11.48
CA ARG A 106 -18.33 -2.28 12.19
C ARG A 106 -18.24 -3.52 13.08
N ALA A 107 -17.48 -4.53 12.65
CA ALA A 107 -17.25 -5.75 13.44
C ALA A 107 -16.32 -5.51 14.64
N THR A 108 -15.27 -4.71 14.46
CA THR A 108 -14.23 -4.48 15.50
C THR A 108 -14.50 -3.26 16.37
N ARG A 109 -15.37 -2.35 15.91
CA ARG A 109 -15.80 -1.12 16.59
C ARG A 109 -14.62 -0.32 17.17
N PRO A 110 -13.60 0.04 16.36
CA PRO A 110 -12.42 0.72 16.87
C PRO A 110 -12.77 2.14 17.31
N GLU A 111 -12.17 2.59 18.41
CA GLU A 111 -12.29 3.99 18.86
C GLU A 111 -11.38 4.93 18.06
N VAL A 112 -10.25 4.41 17.56
CA VAL A 112 -9.25 5.16 16.81
C VAL A 112 -8.89 4.40 15.54
N LEU A 113 -8.87 5.09 14.41
CA LEU A 113 -8.26 4.64 13.16
C LEU A 113 -6.97 5.42 12.90
N VAL A 114 -6.00 4.75 12.28
CA VAL A 114 -4.72 5.37 11.89
C VAL A 114 -4.41 4.95 10.46
N THR A 115 -3.99 5.89 9.62
CA THR A 115 -3.65 5.64 8.22
C THR A 115 -2.54 6.59 7.75
N TYR A 116 -2.14 6.48 6.49
CA TYR A 116 -1.18 7.39 5.87
C TYR A 116 -1.71 8.82 5.81
N PRO A 117 -0.84 9.84 5.82
CA PRO A 117 -1.28 11.22 5.68
C PRO A 117 -1.79 11.48 4.23
N PRO A 118 -2.58 12.55 4.03
CA PRO A 118 -3.17 12.88 2.72
C PRO A 118 -2.14 13.39 1.69
N ASP A 119 -0.95 13.78 2.13
CA ASP A 119 0.04 14.52 1.35
C ASP A 119 1.16 13.64 0.78
N GLY A 120 1.82 14.18 -0.25
CA GLY A 120 2.88 13.55 -1.05
C GLY A 120 4.16 13.17 -0.31
N ASP A 121 4.17 13.26 1.01
CA ASP A 121 5.26 12.85 1.89
C ASP A 121 5.52 11.34 1.83
N CYS A 122 4.55 10.57 1.33
CA CYS A 122 4.80 9.20 0.91
C CYS A 122 4.31 8.91 -0.51
N PRO A 123 5.14 9.16 -1.54
CA PRO A 123 4.75 9.08 -2.94
C PRO A 123 4.71 7.63 -3.46
N HIS A 124 3.91 6.78 -2.82
CA HIS A 124 3.61 5.42 -3.26
C HIS A 124 2.11 5.29 -3.56
N PRO A 125 1.71 4.74 -4.72
CA PRO A 125 0.29 4.65 -5.11
C PRO A 125 -0.58 3.98 -4.05
N ASP A 126 -0.07 2.92 -3.42
CA ASP A 126 -0.81 2.18 -2.40
C ASP A 126 -1.01 2.97 -1.11
N HIS A 127 -0.15 3.94 -0.79
CA HIS A 127 -0.30 4.76 0.42
C HIS A 127 -1.40 5.82 0.22
N THR A 128 -1.37 6.54 -0.89
CA THR A 128 -2.44 7.46 -1.30
C THR A 128 -3.78 6.73 -1.33
N ARG A 129 -3.82 5.54 -1.94
CA ARG A 129 -5.06 4.76 -2.02
C ARG A 129 -5.53 4.26 -0.65
N THR A 130 -4.62 3.83 0.21
CA THR A 130 -4.97 3.40 1.57
C THR A 130 -5.51 4.58 2.39
N HIS A 131 -4.93 5.77 2.25
CA HIS A 131 -5.46 6.99 2.87
C HIS A 131 -6.91 7.25 2.42
N LEU A 132 -7.14 7.36 1.11
CA LEU A 132 -8.46 7.63 0.54
C LEU A 132 -9.49 6.56 0.95
N LEU A 133 -9.08 5.30 0.94
CA LEU A 133 -9.90 4.17 1.35
C LEU A 133 -10.30 4.26 2.82
N THR A 134 -9.35 4.55 3.71
CA THR A 134 -9.62 4.66 5.15
C THR A 134 -10.53 5.85 5.46
N VAL A 135 -10.30 7.01 4.84
CA VAL A 135 -11.19 8.18 5.02
C VAL A 135 -12.61 7.86 4.55
N ALA A 136 -12.76 7.24 3.36
CA ALA A 136 -14.07 6.84 2.86
C ALA A 136 -14.76 5.80 3.76
N ALA A 137 -14.00 4.87 4.33
CA ALA A 137 -14.53 3.85 5.23
C ALA A 137 -14.89 4.42 6.61
N TYR A 138 -14.13 5.39 7.12
CA TYR A 138 -14.43 6.12 8.36
C TYR A 138 -15.81 6.76 8.29
N GLU A 139 -16.11 7.47 7.19
CA GLU A 139 -17.42 8.08 6.96
C GLU A 139 -18.52 7.02 6.73
N ALA A 140 -18.28 6.06 5.84
CA ALA A 140 -19.29 5.05 5.47
C ALA A 140 -19.62 4.07 6.62
N ALA A 141 -18.70 3.84 7.57
CA ALA A 141 -18.96 2.98 8.71
C ALA A 141 -20.05 3.55 9.62
N ALA A 142 -20.17 4.88 9.71
CA ALA A 142 -21.16 5.58 10.52
C ALA A 142 -22.53 5.70 9.85
N ASP A 143 -22.61 5.53 8.52
CA ASP A 143 -23.83 5.72 7.74
C ASP A 143 -24.64 4.41 7.59
N PRO A 144 -25.88 4.32 8.11
CA PRO A 144 -26.74 3.12 7.99
C PRO A 144 -27.13 2.77 6.56
N GLU A 145 -27.18 3.73 5.65
CA GLU A 145 -27.60 3.50 4.25
C GLU A 145 -26.44 2.97 3.39
N ARG A 146 -25.19 3.12 3.87
CA ARG A 146 -23.99 2.62 3.19
C ARG A 146 -23.69 1.20 3.65
N PHE A 147 -23.59 0.28 2.70
CA PHE A 147 -23.28 -1.14 2.95
C PHE A 147 -24.15 -1.73 4.08
N PRO A 148 -25.49 -1.78 3.94
CA PRO A 148 -26.39 -2.20 5.02
C PRO A 148 -26.12 -3.64 5.50
N ASP A 149 -25.60 -4.50 4.63
CA ASP A 149 -25.26 -5.89 4.95
C ASP A 149 -23.92 -6.03 5.72
N ALA A 150 -23.16 -4.94 5.89
CA ALA A 150 -21.85 -4.93 6.57
C ALA A 150 -21.94 -4.85 8.11
N GLY A 151 -23.13 -5.05 8.67
CA GLY A 151 -23.40 -4.97 10.11
C GLY A 151 -23.86 -3.60 10.58
N ALA A 152 -24.09 -3.48 11.90
CA ALA A 152 -24.60 -2.26 12.51
C ALA A 152 -23.61 -1.09 12.37
N PRO A 153 -24.07 0.15 12.09
CA PRO A 153 -23.22 1.31 11.97
C PRO A 153 -22.33 1.55 13.20
N TRP A 154 -21.14 2.08 12.95
CA TRP A 154 -20.17 2.44 13.96
C TRP A 154 -19.47 3.76 13.58
N ALA A 155 -19.64 4.78 14.42
CA ALA A 155 -18.89 6.02 14.32
C ALA A 155 -17.59 5.88 15.11
N VAL A 156 -16.47 5.84 14.40
CA VAL A 156 -15.13 5.85 15.01
C VAL A 156 -14.91 7.23 15.64
N ALA A 157 -14.35 7.27 16.85
CA ALA A 157 -14.22 8.54 17.59
C ALA A 157 -13.09 9.44 17.07
N LYS A 158 -12.03 8.86 16.51
CA LYS A 158 -10.84 9.58 16.02
C LYS A 158 -10.24 8.91 14.78
N LEU A 159 -9.81 9.73 13.82
CA LEU A 159 -9.02 9.35 12.65
C LEU A 159 -7.70 10.12 12.66
#